data_AF-A0A6P4EIB6-F1
#
_entry.id   AF-A0A6P4EIB6-F1
#
_cell.length_a   1.000
_cell.length_b   1.000
_cell.length_c   1.000
_cell.angle_alpha   90.00
_cell.angle_beta   90.00
_cell.angle_gamma   90.00
#
_symmetry.space_group_name_H-M   'P 1'
#
loop_
_entity.id
_entity.type
_entity.pdbx_description
1 polymer ?
#
loop_
_entity_poly.entity_id
_entity_poly.type
_entity_poly.pdbx_seq_one_letter_code
_entity_poly.pdbx_strand_id
1 'polypeptide(L)'
;MNKMKILVVPFLQSILLIGSLEAHCPVYLTVSLTGKTLQDTLLEINWGPYCYGPPQWVGIYAKDPTTSNFQPDFRIDGIANRTGKMITPIKLGKLHFPGGWNRQDASDQPATQYPAGKCLPHFVASYNGTELLTVDCLKIQPNWMAQIKDVNRLPLKDIFLPGTHASGAVFGSSNKSNSILVRDYLVVQQFDVWSQLVFGIRYLDFSIGYKNMNTENEADNFWIANENMLITPLVGILRDVCLFVKRSGEMIVLDFSSFPIGFYKHPEIY
;
A
#
# COMPACT_ATOMS: atom_id res chain seq x y z
N MET A 1 30.56 69.36 14.78
CA MET A 1 29.59 68.39 14.22
C MET A 1 30.35 67.57 13.20
N ASN A 2 30.58 66.26 13.26
CA ASN A 2 29.85 65.13 13.85
C ASN A 2 30.84 64.10 14.42
N LYS A 3 30.55 63.55 15.61
CA LYS A 3 31.24 62.38 16.16
C LYS A 3 30.72 61.14 15.46
N MET A 4 31.56 60.42 14.73
CA MET A 4 31.22 59.13 14.15
C MET A 4 31.40 58.05 15.23
N LYS A 5 30.30 57.50 15.74
CA LYS A 5 30.31 56.40 16.71
C LYS A 5 30.60 55.09 15.97
N ILE A 6 31.65 54.42 16.40
CA ILE A 6 31.99 53.05 16.01
C ILE A 6 30.94 52.12 16.63
N LEU A 7 30.20 51.40 15.80
CA LEU A 7 29.31 50.32 16.23
C LEU A 7 30.03 48.99 15.98
N VAL A 8 30.65 48.43 17.02
CA VAL A 8 31.18 47.07 17.00
C VAL A 8 30.00 46.13 17.23
N VAL A 9 29.55 45.45 16.17
CA VAL A 9 28.60 44.34 16.29
C VAL A 9 29.42 43.06 16.48
N PRO A 10 29.26 42.30 17.57
CA PRO A 10 29.95 41.03 17.73
C PRO A 10 29.31 40.03 16.76
N PHE A 11 30.11 39.55 15.81
CA PHE A 11 29.74 38.43 14.94
C PHE A 11 29.71 37.17 15.82
N LEU A 12 28.53 36.81 16.33
CA LEU A 12 28.29 35.51 16.93
C LEU A 12 28.37 34.49 15.78
N GLN A 13 29.51 33.82 15.65
CA GLN A 13 29.62 32.65 14.78
C GLN A 13 28.76 31.55 15.39
N SER A 14 27.50 31.50 14.98
CA SER A 14 26.68 30.31 15.09
C SER A 14 27.30 29.25 14.19
N ILE A 15 28.14 28.40 14.76
CA ILE A 15 28.50 27.13 14.15
C ILE A 15 27.19 26.33 14.09
N LEU A 16 26.47 26.49 12.98
CA LEU A 16 25.48 25.53 12.55
C LEU A 16 26.27 24.25 12.31
N LEU A 17 26.29 23.36 13.30
CA LEU A 17 26.44 21.93 13.07
C LEU A 17 25.25 21.52 12.19
N ILE A 18 25.38 21.77 10.89
CA ILE A 18 24.66 21.03 9.87
C ILE A 18 25.24 19.63 10.03
N GLY A 19 24.60 18.81 10.86
CA GLY A 19 24.75 17.37 10.76
C GLY A 19 24.53 17.04 9.30
N SER A 20 25.59 16.60 8.63
CA SER A 20 25.49 16.08 7.27
C SER A 20 24.34 15.07 7.25
N LEU A 21 23.42 15.20 6.29
CA LEU A 21 22.45 14.16 6.00
C LEU A 21 23.20 12.83 5.94
N GLU A 22 23.03 11.94 6.91
CA GLU A 22 23.47 10.56 6.82
C GLU A 22 22.56 9.85 5.83
N ALA A 23 22.77 10.14 4.55
CA ALA A 23 21.99 9.59 3.46
C ALA A 23 22.53 8.20 3.10
N HIS A 24 22.26 7.27 4.00
CA HIS A 24 22.36 5.83 3.78
C HIS A 24 21.31 5.39 2.76
N CYS A 25 21.68 4.50 1.84
CA CYS A 25 20.83 4.04 0.76
C CYS A 25 19.52 3.43 1.29
N PRO A 26 18.36 4.09 1.13
CA PRO A 26 17.12 3.53 1.64
C PRO A 26 16.76 2.28 0.84
N VAL A 27 16.45 1.21 1.55
CA VAL A 27 15.94 -0.04 0.97
C VAL A 27 14.49 -0.23 1.40
N TYR A 28 13.67 -0.63 0.44
CA TYR A 28 12.24 -0.84 0.60
C TYR A 28 11.87 -2.25 0.20
N LEU A 29 10.87 -2.80 0.87
CA LEU A 29 10.32 -4.10 0.52
C LEU A 29 8.93 -3.91 -0.09
N THR A 30 8.74 -4.44 -1.29
CA THR A 30 7.48 -4.41 -2.02
C THR A 30 7.08 -5.82 -2.45
N VAL A 31 5.90 -5.92 -3.05
CA VAL A 31 5.32 -7.17 -3.53
C VAL A 31 5.45 -7.19 -5.04
N SER A 32 6.07 -8.23 -5.61
CA SER A 32 6.27 -8.34 -7.06
C SER A 32 4.96 -8.66 -7.79
N LEU A 33 4.94 -8.41 -9.10
CA LEU A 33 3.83 -8.75 -9.98
C LEU A 33 3.97 -10.15 -10.64
N THR A 34 4.95 -10.96 -10.21
CA THR A 34 5.32 -12.20 -10.93
C THR A 34 4.55 -13.44 -10.47
N GLY A 35 3.82 -13.36 -9.36
CA GLY A 35 3.07 -14.49 -8.82
C GLY A 35 1.79 -14.82 -9.61
N LYS A 36 1.52 -16.12 -9.78
CA LYS A 36 0.21 -16.60 -10.28
C LYS A 36 -0.91 -16.44 -9.25
N THR A 37 -0.58 -16.37 -7.98
CA THR A 37 -1.48 -16.08 -6.87
C THR A 37 -0.80 -15.07 -5.97
N LEU A 38 -1.57 -14.37 -5.14
CA LEU A 38 -1.00 -13.43 -4.18
C LEU A 38 -0.02 -14.13 -3.21
N GLN A 39 -0.32 -15.36 -2.79
CA GLN A 39 0.53 -16.09 -1.84
C GLN A 39 1.84 -16.59 -2.47
N ASP A 40 1.80 -16.88 -3.77
CA ASP A 40 2.96 -17.33 -4.54
C ASP A 40 3.78 -16.19 -5.12
N THR A 41 3.32 -14.95 -4.98
CA THR A 41 4.10 -13.80 -5.43
C THR A 41 5.34 -13.60 -4.57
N LEU A 42 6.35 -13.01 -5.17
CA LEU A 42 7.67 -12.87 -4.57
C LEU A 42 7.83 -11.49 -3.96
N LEU A 43 8.65 -11.40 -2.92
CA LEU A 43 9.06 -10.12 -2.38
C LEU A 43 10.09 -9.49 -3.32
N GLU A 44 9.96 -8.19 -3.54
CA GLU A 44 10.88 -7.38 -4.33
C GLU A 44 11.54 -6.35 -3.41
N ILE A 45 12.86 -6.23 -3.52
CA ILE A 45 13.62 -5.18 -2.83
C ILE A 45 13.84 -4.05 -3.82
N ASN A 46 13.66 -2.82 -3.35
CA ASN A 46 13.87 -1.60 -4.12
C ASN A 46 14.83 -0.67 -3.36
N TRP A 47 15.71 0.04 -4.06
CA TRP A 47 16.59 1.04 -3.44
C TRP A 47 16.79 2.26 -4.34
N GLY A 48 17.11 3.39 -3.71
CA GLY A 48 17.19 4.69 -4.36
C GLY A 48 15.83 5.42 -4.47
N PRO A 49 15.76 6.57 -5.17
CA PRO A 49 16.83 7.21 -5.93
C PRO A 49 17.93 7.86 -5.09
N TYR A 50 17.67 8.12 -3.80
CA TYR A 50 18.55 8.87 -2.90
C TYR A 50 19.63 7.99 -2.23
N CYS A 51 20.36 7.21 -3.03
CA CYS A 51 21.41 6.31 -2.55
C CYS A 51 22.79 6.91 -2.81
N TYR A 52 23.40 7.52 -1.79
CA TYR A 52 24.70 8.19 -1.92
C TYR A 52 25.86 7.21 -1.71
N GLY A 53 25.68 6.22 -0.84
CA GLY A 53 26.56 5.06 -0.65
C GLY A 53 25.75 3.77 -0.69
N PRO A 54 25.85 2.95 -1.76
CA PRO A 54 25.21 1.65 -1.82
C PRO A 54 25.64 0.77 -0.64
N PRO A 55 24.72 -0.01 -0.05
CA PRO A 55 25.07 -0.91 1.03
C PRO A 55 25.96 -2.04 0.50
N GLN A 56 26.84 -2.57 1.34
CA GLN A 56 27.65 -3.72 0.96
C GLN A 56 26.78 -4.96 0.73
N TRP A 57 25.75 -5.13 1.57
CA TRP A 57 24.76 -6.19 1.43
C TRP A 57 23.42 -5.81 2.05
N VAL A 58 22.37 -6.52 1.65
CA VAL A 58 21.00 -6.40 2.15
C VAL A 58 20.49 -7.77 2.59
N GLY A 59 19.79 -7.83 3.72
CA GLY A 59 19.16 -9.02 4.25
C GLY A 59 17.64 -8.90 4.29
N ILE A 60 16.93 -10.01 4.04
CA ILE A 60 15.51 -10.20 4.34
C ILE A 60 15.38 -11.00 5.63
N TYR A 61 14.44 -10.62 6.48
CA TYR A 61 14.19 -11.26 7.77
C TYR A 61 12.69 -11.44 8.03
N ALA A 62 12.31 -12.55 8.65
CA ALA A 62 10.95 -12.75 9.16
C ALA A 62 10.63 -11.93 10.43
N LYS A 63 11.65 -11.37 11.07
CA LYS A 63 11.57 -10.61 12.34
C LYS A 63 12.45 -9.38 12.27
N ASP A 64 12.15 -8.40 13.13
CA ASP A 64 12.89 -7.15 13.21
C ASP A 64 14.36 -7.39 13.59
N PRO A 65 15.32 -7.15 12.67
CA PRO A 65 16.74 -7.40 12.89
C PRO A 65 17.39 -6.39 13.85
N THR A 66 16.69 -5.32 14.26
CA THR A 66 17.20 -4.37 15.28
C THR A 66 17.13 -4.96 16.69
N THR A 67 16.26 -5.95 16.90
CA THR A 67 15.94 -6.48 18.23
C THR A 67 16.82 -7.66 18.65
N SER A 68 17.45 -8.35 17.69
CA SER A 68 18.30 -9.51 17.92
C SER A 68 19.17 -9.80 16.69
N ASN A 69 20.27 -10.52 16.89
CA ASN A 69 21.17 -10.98 15.83
C ASN A 69 20.60 -12.20 15.09
N PHE A 70 19.48 -12.02 14.40
CA PHE A 70 18.93 -13.04 13.51
C PHE A 70 19.79 -13.19 12.25
N GLN A 71 19.90 -14.41 11.73
CA GLN A 71 20.44 -14.63 10.39
C GLN A 71 19.38 -14.22 9.36
N PRO A 72 19.79 -13.60 8.24
CA PRO A 72 18.85 -13.27 7.17
C PRO A 72 18.31 -14.55 6.52
N ASP A 73 17.03 -14.56 6.21
CA ASP A 73 16.38 -15.61 5.41
C ASP A 73 16.91 -15.59 3.97
N PHE A 74 17.29 -14.40 3.48
CA PHE A 74 17.94 -14.21 2.20
C PHE A 74 18.90 -13.01 2.26
N ARG A 75 20.11 -13.18 1.71
CA ARG A 75 21.14 -12.16 1.65
C ARG A 75 21.48 -11.83 0.20
N ILE A 76 21.61 -10.55 -0.08
CA ILE A 76 22.01 -10.00 -1.37
C ILE A 76 23.31 -9.23 -1.17
N ASP A 77 24.34 -9.63 -1.87
CA ASP A 77 25.64 -8.96 -1.92
C ASP A 77 25.81 -8.22 -3.24
N GLY A 78 26.79 -7.31 -3.31
CA GLY A 78 27.22 -6.70 -4.58
C GLY A 78 26.29 -5.61 -5.10
N ILE A 79 25.58 -4.92 -4.22
CA ILE A 79 24.75 -3.76 -4.60
C ILE A 79 25.68 -2.60 -4.95
N ALA A 80 25.95 -2.43 -6.24
CA ALA A 80 26.83 -1.36 -6.74
C ALA A 80 26.05 -0.16 -7.30
N ASN A 81 24.83 -0.40 -7.79
CA ASN A 81 24.00 0.63 -8.40
C ASN A 81 23.35 1.51 -7.34
N ARG A 82 23.22 2.82 -7.61
CA ARG A 82 22.52 3.76 -6.71
C ARG A 82 21.00 3.60 -6.74
N THR A 83 20.47 2.99 -7.77
CA THR A 83 19.05 2.70 -7.89
C THR A 83 18.87 1.32 -8.45
N GLY A 84 17.86 0.61 -7.99
CA GLY A 84 17.56 -0.67 -8.56
C GLY A 84 16.44 -1.39 -7.85
N LYS A 85 16.14 -2.55 -8.39
CA LYS A 85 15.19 -3.49 -7.84
C LYS A 85 15.67 -4.90 -8.05
N MET A 86 15.29 -5.79 -7.15
CA MET A 86 15.60 -7.21 -7.23
C MET A 86 14.44 -8.04 -6.70
N ILE A 87 13.95 -8.95 -7.53
CA ILE A 87 12.98 -9.96 -7.12
C ILE A 87 13.73 -11.05 -6.36
N THR A 88 13.22 -11.42 -5.20
CA THR A 88 13.84 -12.41 -4.31
C THR A 88 13.15 -13.77 -4.45
N PRO A 89 13.76 -14.88 -3.99
CA PRO A 89 13.08 -16.17 -3.95
C PRO A 89 12.06 -16.28 -2.80
N ILE A 90 11.94 -15.25 -1.95
CA ILE A 90 11.05 -15.26 -0.79
C ILE A 90 9.62 -14.96 -1.25
N LYS A 91 8.71 -15.89 -0.98
CA LYS A 91 7.27 -15.70 -1.23
C LYS A 91 6.64 -14.80 -0.18
N LEU A 92 5.62 -14.05 -0.57
CA LEU A 92 4.76 -13.30 0.35
C LEU A 92 4.02 -14.25 1.32
N GLY A 93 3.56 -15.40 0.83
CA GLY A 93 2.78 -16.33 1.63
C GLY A 93 1.41 -15.80 2.01
N LYS A 94 0.75 -16.47 2.96
CA LYS A 94 -0.57 -16.07 3.43
C LYS A 94 -0.43 -14.88 4.39
N LEU A 95 -1.05 -13.76 4.02
CA LEU A 95 -1.11 -12.59 4.88
C LEU A 95 -2.07 -12.80 6.05
N HIS A 96 -1.62 -12.37 7.23
CA HIS A 96 -2.44 -12.24 8.42
C HIS A 96 -2.24 -10.83 8.97
N PHE A 97 -3.32 -10.05 9.03
CA PHE A 97 -3.26 -8.68 9.53
C PHE A 97 -3.41 -8.66 11.05
N PRO A 98 -2.38 -8.22 11.80
CA PRO A 98 -2.44 -8.18 13.26
C PRO A 98 -3.46 -7.16 13.77
N GLY A 99 -3.86 -7.26 15.04
CA GLY A 99 -4.61 -6.19 15.72
C GLY A 99 -6.07 -6.02 15.31
N GLY A 100 -6.72 -7.08 14.82
CA GLY A 100 -8.14 -7.02 14.45
C GLY A 100 -8.39 -6.48 13.04
N TRP A 101 -7.40 -6.55 12.15
CA TRP A 101 -7.48 -6.00 10.79
C TRP A 101 -7.76 -7.06 9.72
N ASN A 102 -7.97 -8.33 10.07
CA ASN A 102 -8.50 -9.31 9.13
C ASN A 102 -9.99 -9.05 8.88
N ARG A 103 -10.47 -9.42 7.68
CA ARG A 103 -11.87 -9.22 7.29
C ARG A 103 -12.85 -9.95 8.21
N GLN A 104 -12.45 -11.13 8.70
CA GLN A 104 -13.30 -11.99 9.55
C GLN A 104 -13.23 -11.64 11.05
N ASP A 105 -12.33 -10.72 11.45
CA ASP A 105 -12.22 -10.35 12.85
C ASP A 105 -13.52 -9.68 13.30
N ALA A 106 -14.06 -10.10 14.44
CA ALA A 106 -15.36 -9.64 14.94
C ALA A 106 -15.43 -8.10 15.01
N SER A 107 -16.52 -7.53 14.49
CA SER A 107 -16.76 -6.08 14.50
C SER A 107 -16.84 -5.49 15.91
N ASP A 108 -17.13 -6.32 16.91
CA ASP A 108 -17.44 -5.88 18.27
C ASP A 108 -16.19 -5.56 19.08
N GLN A 109 -15.01 -6.03 18.64
CA GLN A 109 -13.75 -5.62 19.25
C GLN A 109 -13.11 -4.47 18.47
N PRO A 110 -12.69 -3.39 19.17
CA PRO A 110 -12.03 -2.28 18.51
C PRO A 110 -10.69 -2.75 17.91
N ALA A 111 -10.46 -2.38 16.65
CA ALA A 111 -9.19 -2.66 16.01
C ALA A 111 -8.08 -1.80 16.63
N THR A 112 -6.87 -2.36 16.66
CA THR A 112 -5.70 -1.67 17.20
C THR A 112 -5.34 -0.49 16.30
N GLN A 113 -5.19 0.68 16.89
CA GLN A 113 -4.71 1.88 16.21
C GLN A 113 -3.18 1.86 16.13
N TYR A 114 -2.63 2.10 14.94
CA TYR A 114 -1.18 2.12 14.72
C TYR A 114 -0.68 3.53 14.36
N PRO A 115 0.05 4.22 15.26
CA PRO A 115 0.59 5.55 14.99
C PRO A 115 1.55 5.63 13.80
N ALA A 116 2.32 4.58 13.55
CA ALA A 116 3.34 4.51 12.49
C ALA A 116 3.12 3.31 11.54
N GLY A 117 1.89 2.78 11.48
CA GLY A 117 1.60 1.50 10.83
C GLY A 117 2.14 0.30 11.61
N LYS A 118 2.01 -0.90 11.02
CA LYS A 118 2.44 -2.15 11.65
C LYS A 118 3.13 -3.07 10.65
N CYS A 119 4.37 -3.44 10.95
CA CYS A 119 5.12 -4.42 10.17
C CYS A 119 4.44 -5.80 10.20
N LEU A 120 4.37 -6.38 9.01
CA LEU A 120 4.17 -7.80 8.76
C LEU A 120 5.51 -8.54 8.91
N PRO A 121 5.55 -9.88 8.98
CA PRO A 121 6.78 -10.65 9.20
C PRO A 121 7.66 -10.72 7.93
N HIS A 122 7.92 -9.57 7.32
CA HIS A 122 8.81 -9.40 6.19
C HIS A 122 9.56 -8.07 6.35
N PHE A 123 10.81 -8.17 6.79
CA PHE A 123 11.71 -7.05 7.02
C PHE A 123 12.83 -7.07 5.98
N VAL A 124 13.35 -5.90 5.67
CA VAL A 124 14.54 -5.70 4.86
C VAL A 124 15.49 -4.81 5.64
N ALA A 125 16.77 -5.15 5.65
CA ALA A 125 17.80 -4.36 6.29
C ALA A 125 19.04 -4.26 5.41
N SER A 126 19.66 -3.08 5.39
CA SER A 126 20.88 -2.81 4.63
C SER A 126 22.07 -2.63 5.56
N TYR A 127 23.25 -3.06 5.10
CA TYR A 127 24.44 -3.14 5.93
C TYR A 127 25.70 -2.66 5.21
N ASN A 128 26.64 -2.09 5.98
CA ASN A 128 28.02 -1.85 5.59
C ASN A 128 28.93 -2.69 6.50
N GLY A 129 29.50 -3.78 5.98
CA GLY A 129 30.16 -4.79 6.82
C GLY A 129 29.19 -5.39 7.83
N THR A 130 29.37 -5.07 9.12
CA THR A 130 28.47 -5.47 10.22
C THR A 130 27.59 -4.33 10.72
N GLU A 131 27.80 -3.11 10.22
CA GLU A 131 27.03 -1.93 10.59
C GLU A 131 25.66 -1.97 9.91
N LEU A 132 24.60 -1.88 10.70
CA LEU A 132 23.23 -1.77 10.22
C LEU A 132 22.95 -0.33 9.80
N LEU A 133 22.57 -0.11 8.54
CA LEU A 133 22.34 1.23 7.99
C LEU A 133 20.85 1.62 8.01
N THR A 134 19.99 0.77 7.46
CA THR A 134 18.54 1.04 7.37
C THR A 134 17.74 -0.24 7.59
N VAL A 135 16.55 -0.11 8.17
CA VAL A 135 15.56 -1.18 8.30
C VAL A 135 14.22 -0.69 7.80
N ASP A 136 13.55 -1.49 6.98
CA ASP A 136 12.15 -1.31 6.63
C ASP A 136 11.41 -2.67 6.65
N CYS A 137 10.10 -2.64 6.45
CA CYS A 137 9.26 -3.82 6.44
C CYS A 137 8.05 -3.62 5.52
N LEU A 138 7.49 -4.72 5.04
CA LEU A 138 6.14 -4.69 4.51
C LEU A 138 5.20 -4.39 5.67
N LYS A 139 4.37 -3.35 5.57
CA LYS A 139 3.55 -2.86 6.68
C LYS A 139 2.14 -2.50 6.26
N ILE A 140 1.21 -2.70 7.17
CA ILE A 140 -0.15 -2.21 7.06
C ILE A 140 -0.25 -0.80 7.63
N GLN A 141 -1.14 0.01 7.06
CA GLN A 141 -1.41 1.39 7.47
C GLN A 141 -2.92 1.64 7.44
N PRO A 142 -3.70 0.99 8.32
CA PRO A 142 -5.15 1.04 8.23
C PRO A 142 -5.76 2.33 8.79
N ASN A 143 -4.99 3.14 9.53
CA ASN A 143 -5.45 4.34 10.23
C ASN A 143 -4.49 5.54 10.06
N TRP A 144 -3.78 5.62 8.93
CA TRP A 144 -2.69 6.59 8.71
C TRP A 144 -3.16 8.05 8.64
N MET A 145 -4.31 8.33 8.04
CA MET A 145 -4.86 9.69 7.95
C MET A 145 -5.13 10.22 9.35
N ALA A 146 -5.72 9.40 10.22
CA ALA A 146 -6.00 9.79 11.60
C ALA A 146 -4.74 10.14 12.42
N GLN A 147 -3.56 9.72 11.98
CA GLN A 147 -2.29 10.03 12.66
C GLN A 147 -1.64 11.34 12.17
N ILE A 148 -2.09 11.87 11.03
CA ILE A 148 -1.58 13.14 10.51
C ILE A 148 -2.34 14.28 11.18
N LYS A 149 -1.59 15.05 11.97
CA LYS A 149 -2.12 16.23 12.66
C LYS A 149 -2.76 17.19 11.65
N ASP A 150 -3.96 17.65 11.97
CA ASP A 150 -4.73 18.63 11.20
C ASP A 150 -5.13 18.18 9.77
N VAL A 151 -4.92 16.92 9.38
CA VAL A 151 -5.32 16.45 8.03
C VAL A 151 -6.82 16.61 7.77
N ASN A 152 -7.63 16.45 8.82
CA ASN A 152 -9.08 16.63 8.77
C ASN A 152 -9.54 18.08 8.54
N ARG A 153 -8.61 19.05 8.60
CA ARG A 153 -8.86 20.46 8.30
C ARG A 153 -8.40 20.84 6.89
N LEU A 154 -7.65 19.98 6.23
CA LEU A 154 -7.18 20.22 4.86
C LEU A 154 -8.30 19.95 3.85
N PRO A 155 -8.47 20.79 2.83
CA PRO A 155 -9.28 20.45 1.68
C PRO A 155 -8.79 19.15 1.02
N LEU A 156 -9.69 18.33 0.52
CA LEU A 156 -9.36 17.07 -0.16
C LEU A 156 -8.29 17.22 -1.26
N LYS A 157 -8.37 18.31 -2.03
CA LYS A 157 -7.42 18.65 -3.10
C LYS A 157 -5.99 18.89 -2.62
N ASP A 158 -5.80 19.16 -1.34
CA ASP A 158 -4.50 19.44 -0.71
C ASP A 158 -3.95 18.20 0.02
N ILE A 159 -4.67 17.07 -0.02
CA ILE A 159 -4.26 15.80 0.57
C ILE A 159 -3.83 14.85 -0.55
N PHE A 160 -2.63 14.27 -0.42
CA PHE A 160 -2.21 13.17 -1.27
C PHE A 160 -2.91 11.88 -0.82
N LEU A 161 -3.82 11.36 -1.64
CA LEU A 161 -4.52 10.11 -1.38
C LEU A 161 -4.00 9.02 -2.32
N PRO A 162 -3.41 7.93 -1.80
CA PRO A 162 -3.05 6.78 -2.63
C PRO A 162 -4.33 6.09 -3.13
N GLY A 163 -4.35 5.79 -4.43
CA GLY A 163 -5.47 5.17 -5.11
C GLY A 163 -5.08 3.96 -5.94
N THR A 164 -6.07 3.15 -6.31
CA THR A 164 -5.91 2.03 -7.25
C THR A 164 -6.89 2.18 -8.40
N HIS A 165 -6.44 1.89 -9.62
CA HIS A 165 -7.28 1.82 -10.82
C HIS A 165 -8.01 0.47 -10.89
N ALA A 166 -9.27 0.46 -11.32
CA ALA A 166 -10.09 -0.76 -11.38
C ALA A 166 -10.02 -1.59 -10.08
N SER A 167 -10.19 -0.94 -8.93
CA SER A 167 -9.87 -1.48 -7.59
C SER A 167 -10.57 -2.80 -7.27
N GLY A 168 -11.75 -3.04 -7.83
CA GLY A 168 -12.54 -4.26 -7.63
C GLY A 168 -12.25 -5.40 -8.61
N ALA A 169 -11.38 -5.19 -9.60
CA ALA A 169 -11.02 -6.18 -10.63
C ALA A 169 -9.89 -7.11 -10.12
N VAL A 170 -10.23 -7.93 -9.12
CA VAL A 170 -9.27 -8.71 -8.32
C VAL A 170 -9.05 -10.12 -8.88
N PHE A 171 -7.82 -10.61 -8.79
CA PHE A 171 -7.44 -11.95 -9.22
C PHE A 171 -8.21 -13.05 -8.47
N GLY A 172 -8.77 -14.00 -9.21
CA GLY A 172 -9.47 -15.17 -8.66
C GLY A 172 -10.96 -14.98 -8.35
N SER A 173 -11.53 -13.80 -8.61
CA SER A 173 -12.97 -13.54 -8.45
C SER A 173 -13.82 -14.14 -9.59
N SER A 174 -13.28 -14.22 -10.81
CA SER A 174 -13.99 -14.81 -11.94
C SER A 174 -13.89 -16.34 -11.94
N ASN A 175 -14.89 -17.00 -11.36
CA ASN A 175 -15.15 -18.39 -11.69
C ASN A 175 -15.56 -18.47 -13.17
N LYS A 176 -14.85 -19.26 -13.99
CA LYS A 176 -15.22 -19.73 -15.36
C LYS A 176 -14.53 -19.10 -16.59
N SER A 177 -13.25 -18.74 -16.53
CA SER A 177 -12.47 -18.69 -17.78
C SER A 177 -11.18 -19.50 -17.65
N ASN A 178 -11.11 -20.60 -18.41
CA ASN A 178 -9.91 -21.45 -18.51
C ASN A 178 -8.82 -20.82 -19.40
N SER A 179 -9.05 -19.64 -19.97
CA SER A 179 -8.08 -18.95 -20.82
C SER A 179 -7.22 -18.00 -19.98
N ILE A 180 -5.94 -18.35 -19.86
CA ILE A 180 -4.90 -17.54 -19.18
C ILE A 180 -4.82 -16.13 -19.79
N LEU A 181 -4.93 -16.00 -21.12
CA LEU A 181 -4.83 -14.73 -21.84
C LEU A 181 -5.97 -13.75 -21.51
N VAL A 182 -7.18 -14.26 -21.29
CA VAL A 182 -8.34 -13.45 -20.92
C VAL A 182 -8.20 -13.00 -19.45
N ARG A 183 -7.62 -13.83 -18.60
CA ARG A 183 -7.42 -13.51 -17.18
C ARG A 183 -6.38 -12.41 -16.97
N ASP A 184 -5.29 -12.41 -17.74
CA ASP A 184 -4.19 -11.46 -17.58
C ASP A 184 -4.53 -10.05 -18.09
N TYR A 185 -5.53 -9.90 -18.98
CA TYR A 185 -5.99 -8.60 -19.47
C TYR A 185 -7.09 -7.97 -18.58
N LEU A 186 -7.87 -8.80 -17.88
CA LEU A 186 -9.09 -8.36 -17.18
C LEU A 186 -8.92 -8.17 -15.67
N VAL A 187 -7.84 -8.70 -15.10
CA VAL A 187 -7.55 -8.59 -13.68
C VAL A 187 -6.42 -7.60 -13.49
N VAL A 188 -6.72 -6.52 -12.77
CA VAL A 188 -5.77 -5.41 -12.55
C VAL A 188 -5.16 -5.47 -11.15
N GLN A 189 -5.89 -6.04 -10.18
CA GLN A 189 -5.48 -6.03 -8.77
C GLN A 189 -5.17 -7.43 -8.23
N GLN A 190 -4.03 -7.56 -7.54
CA GLN A 190 -3.67 -8.79 -6.81
C GLN A 190 -4.30 -8.86 -5.42
N PHE A 191 -4.59 -7.70 -4.82
CA PHE A 191 -5.18 -7.57 -3.51
C PHE A 191 -6.68 -7.27 -3.63
N ASP A 192 -7.49 -7.88 -2.76
CA ASP A 192 -8.88 -7.47 -2.61
C ASP A 192 -9.03 -6.08 -1.99
N VAL A 193 -10.22 -5.49 -2.13
CA VAL A 193 -10.49 -4.12 -1.65
C VAL A 193 -10.23 -3.98 -0.16
N TRP A 194 -10.62 -4.97 0.66
CA TRP A 194 -10.31 -4.95 2.10
C TRP A 194 -8.80 -4.82 2.36
N SER A 195 -7.99 -5.65 1.70
CA SER A 195 -6.54 -5.65 1.86
C SER A 195 -5.92 -4.35 1.34
N GLN A 196 -6.39 -3.83 0.19
CA GLN A 196 -5.95 -2.53 -0.33
C GLN A 196 -6.16 -1.41 0.71
N LEU A 197 -7.34 -1.37 1.35
CA LEU A 197 -7.66 -0.40 2.40
C LEU A 197 -6.74 -0.56 3.62
N VAL A 198 -6.52 -1.80 4.09
CA VAL A 198 -5.63 -2.10 5.23
C VAL A 198 -4.18 -1.70 4.94
N PHE A 199 -3.71 -1.83 3.69
CA PHE A 199 -2.39 -1.36 3.26
C PHE A 199 -2.28 0.16 3.11
N GLY A 200 -3.40 0.89 3.07
CA GLY A 200 -3.41 2.36 3.11
C GLY A 200 -4.08 3.04 1.93
N ILE A 201 -4.64 2.32 0.95
CA ILE A 201 -5.38 2.90 -0.19
C ILE A 201 -6.63 3.62 0.30
N ARG A 202 -6.88 4.85 -0.19
CA ARG A 202 -8.06 5.67 0.19
C ARG A 202 -8.89 6.14 -0.99
N TYR A 203 -8.42 5.94 -2.22
CA TYR A 203 -9.16 6.22 -3.44
C TYR A 203 -9.39 4.93 -4.22
N LEU A 204 -10.65 4.55 -4.41
CA LEU A 204 -11.05 3.33 -5.10
C LEU A 204 -11.81 3.69 -6.37
N ASP A 205 -11.30 3.23 -7.51
CA ASP A 205 -11.89 3.42 -8.82
C ASP A 205 -12.66 2.17 -9.25
N PHE A 206 -13.97 2.33 -9.47
CA PHE A 206 -14.89 1.28 -9.86
C PHE A 206 -15.56 1.60 -11.18
N SER A 207 -15.48 0.65 -12.11
CA SER A 207 -16.38 0.57 -13.26
C SER A 207 -17.52 -0.41 -12.94
N ILE A 208 -18.76 -0.03 -13.22
CA ILE A 208 -19.96 -0.76 -12.80
C ILE A 208 -20.68 -1.40 -13.98
N GLY A 209 -20.98 -2.68 -13.86
CA GLY A 209 -21.85 -3.40 -14.77
C GLY A 209 -23.18 -3.76 -14.09
N TYR A 210 -24.24 -3.77 -14.89
CA TYR A 210 -25.55 -4.25 -14.50
C TYR A 210 -25.90 -5.54 -15.27
N LYS A 211 -26.37 -6.54 -14.55
CA LYS A 211 -26.92 -7.76 -15.15
C LYS A 211 -28.11 -8.21 -14.33
N ASN A 212 -29.31 -8.13 -14.92
CA ASN A 212 -30.51 -8.66 -14.30
C ASN A 212 -30.39 -10.20 -14.18
N MET A 213 -30.31 -10.68 -12.94
CA MET A 213 -30.22 -12.09 -12.59
C MET A 213 -31.55 -12.64 -12.04
N ASN A 214 -32.64 -11.85 -12.07
CA ASN A 214 -33.93 -12.17 -11.44
C ASN A 214 -33.78 -12.54 -9.95
N THR A 215 -32.94 -11.82 -9.22
CA THR A 215 -32.76 -11.98 -7.77
C THR A 215 -33.85 -11.26 -7.00
N GLU A 216 -34.17 -11.73 -5.79
CA GLU A 216 -35.12 -11.05 -4.90
C GLU A 216 -34.64 -9.63 -4.51
N ASN A 217 -33.32 -9.43 -4.48
CA ASN A 217 -32.70 -8.14 -4.19
C ASN A 217 -32.05 -7.58 -5.46
N GLU A 218 -32.52 -6.42 -5.92
CA GLU A 218 -32.00 -5.72 -7.09
C GLU A 218 -30.52 -5.33 -6.94
N ALA A 219 -30.04 -5.13 -5.70
CA ALA A 219 -28.65 -4.81 -5.44
C ALA A 219 -27.68 -5.89 -5.94
N ASP A 220 -28.12 -7.15 -5.99
CA ASP A 220 -27.32 -8.30 -6.44
C ASP A 220 -27.09 -8.29 -7.98
N ASN A 221 -27.80 -7.44 -8.71
CA ASN A 221 -27.63 -7.25 -10.15
C ASN A 221 -26.42 -6.34 -10.49
N PHE A 222 -25.81 -5.69 -9.51
CA PHE A 222 -24.66 -4.80 -9.71
C PHE A 222 -23.32 -5.50 -9.48
N TRP A 223 -22.41 -5.29 -10.42
CA TRP A 223 -21.10 -5.94 -10.46
C TRP A 223 -20.01 -4.91 -10.76
N ILE A 224 -18.80 -5.18 -10.28
CA ILE A 224 -17.61 -4.57 -10.84
C ILE A 224 -17.42 -5.09 -12.26
N ALA A 225 -17.28 -4.17 -13.18
CA ALA A 225 -16.86 -4.43 -14.54
C ALA A 225 -15.37 -4.07 -14.70
N ASN A 226 -14.70 -4.77 -15.60
CA ASN A 226 -13.47 -4.28 -16.20
C ASN A 226 -13.55 -4.57 -17.70
N GLU A 227 -13.28 -3.54 -18.51
CA GLU A 227 -13.57 -3.57 -19.94
C GLU A 227 -15.03 -4.02 -20.18
N ASN A 228 -15.25 -5.05 -20.98
CA ASN A 228 -16.58 -5.59 -21.30
C ASN A 228 -16.93 -6.87 -20.51
N MET A 229 -16.36 -7.07 -19.32
CA MET A 229 -16.64 -8.24 -18.49
C MET A 229 -17.02 -7.90 -17.05
N LEU A 230 -17.99 -8.66 -16.50
CA LEU A 230 -18.39 -8.62 -15.10
C LEU A 230 -17.42 -9.50 -14.29
N ILE A 231 -16.86 -8.94 -13.23
CA ILE A 231 -15.75 -9.57 -12.47
C ILE A 231 -16.23 -10.03 -11.09
N THR A 232 -16.71 -9.11 -10.26
CA THR A 232 -17.03 -9.36 -8.84
C THR A 232 -18.36 -8.69 -8.49
N PRO A 233 -19.22 -9.29 -7.65
CA PRO A 233 -20.42 -8.60 -7.13
C PRO A 233 -20.05 -7.32 -6.37
N LEU A 234 -20.75 -6.22 -6.65
CA LEU A 234 -20.47 -4.91 -6.03
C LEU A 234 -20.82 -4.88 -4.54
N VAL A 235 -21.92 -5.53 -4.16
CA VAL A 235 -22.47 -5.49 -2.79
C VAL A 235 -21.44 -5.95 -1.75
N GLY A 236 -20.67 -7.00 -2.04
CA GLY A 236 -19.63 -7.49 -1.13
C GLY A 236 -18.54 -6.44 -0.89
N ILE A 237 -18.12 -5.74 -1.95
CA ILE A 237 -17.10 -4.68 -1.87
C ILE A 237 -17.61 -3.49 -1.07
N LEU A 238 -18.84 -3.05 -1.29
CA LEU A 238 -19.42 -1.92 -0.54
C LEU A 238 -19.59 -2.26 0.95
N ARG A 239 -19.88 -3.52 1.28
CA ARG A 239 -19.88 -4.00 2.67
C ARG A 239 -18.49 -3.93 3.30
N ASP A 240 -17.45 -4.37 2.57
CA ASP A 240 -16.06 -4.28 3.04
C ASP A 240 -15.65 -2.82 3.29
N VAL A 241 -15.98 -1.90 2.38
CA VAL A 241 -15.72 -0.45 2.56
C VAL A 241 -16.44 0.08 3.79
N CYS A 242 -17.73 -0.21 3.94
CA CYS A 242 -18.53 0.25 5.08
C CYS A 242 -17.96 -0.26 6.42
N LEU A 243 -17.57 -1.54 6.47
CA LEU A 243 -16.94 -2.13 7.65
C LEU A 243 -15.59 -1.47 7.95
N PHE A 244 -14.78 -1.22 6.93
CA PHE A 244 -13.49 -0.56 7.09
C PHE A 244 -13.63 0.87 7.62
N VAL A 245 -14.55 1.67 7.06
CA VAL A 245 -14.81 3.05 7.53
C VAL A 245 -15.25 3.05 8.99
N LYS A 246 -16.18 2.17 9.37
CA LYS A 246 -16.64 2.03 10.77
C LYS A 246 -15.50 1.66 11.72
N ARG A 247 -14.58 0.80 11.27
CA ARG A 247 -13.47 0.29 12.09
C ARG A 247 -12.29 1.27 12.18
N SER A 248 -11.96 1.94 11.09
CA SER A 248 -10.81 2.85 11.00
C SER A 248 -11.15 4.29 11.39
N GLY A 249 -12.40 4.72 11.21
CA GLY A 249 -12.80 6.11 11.30
C GLY A 249 -12.29 6.96 10.13
N GLU A 250 -11.75 6.35 9.08
CA GLU A 250 -11.15 7.06 7.96
C GLU A 250 -12.10 7.25 6.79
N MET A 251 -11.83 8.30 6.01
CA MET A 251 -12.56 8.61 4.80
C MET A 251 -12.05 7.77 3.63
N ILE A 252 -12.97 7.29 2.81
CA ILE A 252 -12.67 6.59 1.56
C ILE A 252 -13.36 7.34 0.43
N VAL A 253 -12.63 7.64 -0.65
CA VAL A 253 -13.19 8.18 -1.89
C VAL A 253 -13.54 7.00 -2.79
N LEU A 254 -14.83 6.90 -3.13
CA LEU A 254 -15.32 5.95 -4.12
C LEU A 254 -15.58 6.71 -5.42
N ASP A 255 -14.84 6.37 -6.46
CA ASP A 255 -15.07 6.86 -7.81
C ASP A 255 -15.80 5.79 -8.62
N PHE A 256 -16.95 6.17 -9.18
CA PHE A 256 -17.72 5.35 -10.10
C PHE A 256 -17.44 5.86 -11.52
N SER A 257 -16.29 5.47 -12.05
CA SER A 257 -15.69 6.09 -13.23
C SER A 257 -16.42 5.77 -14.53
N SER A 258 -17.05 4.59 -14.64
CA SER A 258 -17.76 4.19 -15.85
C SER A 258 -18.86 3.14 -15.62
N PHE A 259 -19.77 3.03 -16.60
CA PHE A 259 -20.93 2.12 -16.58
C PHE A 259 -21.02 1.25 -17.86
N PRO A 260 -20.01 0.40 -18.14
CA PRO A 260 -19.81 -0.18 -19.48
C PRO A 260 -20.72 -1.36 -19.83
N ILE A 261 -21.53 -1.90 -18.91
CA ILE A 261 -22.32 -3.11 -19.19
C ILE A 261 -23.73 -2.96 -18.61
N GLY A 262 -24.76 -3.20 -19.42
CA GLY A 262 -26.15 -3.32 -18.95
C GLY A 262 -26.92 -2.00 -18.77
N PHE A 263 -26.28 -0.85 -18.98
CA PHE A 263 -26.92 0.47 -18.82
C PHE A 263 -27.49 1.05 -20.12
N TYR A 264 -27.21 0.44 -21.27
CA TYR A 264 -27.62 0.92 -22.59
C TYR A 264 -29.13 0.87 -22.88
N LYS A 265 -29.91 0.19 -22.03
CA LYS A 265 -31.33 -0.09 -22.25
C LYS A 265 -32.26 0.49 -21.18
N HIS A 266 -31.79 1.44 -20.36
CA HIS A 266 -32.57 1.97 -19.22
C HIS A 266 -32.99 0.85 -18.25
N PRO A 267 -32.07 0.34 -17.42
CA PRO A 267 -32.38 -0.75 -16.48
C PRO A 267 -33.52 -0.43 -15.52
N GLU A 268 -33.87 0.84 -15.32
CA GLU A 268 -35.01 1.33 -14.53
C GLU A 268 -36.39 1.06 -15.17
N ILE A 269 -36.45 0.64 -16.44
CA ILE A 269 -37.70 0.38 -17.18
C ILE A 269 -38.09 -1.11 -17.13
N TYR A 270 -37.25 -1.98 -16.54
CA TYR A 270 -37.47 -3.42 -16.40
C TYR A 270 -37.65 -3.82 -14.94
#